data_AF-A0A9P4Y1J5-F1
#
_entry.id   AF-A0A9P4Y1J5-F1
#
_cell.length_a   1.000
_cell.length_b   1.000
_cell.length_c   1.000
_cell.angle_alpha   90.00
_cell.angle_beta   90.00
_cell.angle_gamma   90.00
#
_symmetry.space_group_name_H-M   'P 1'
#
loop_
_entity.id
_entity.type
_entity.pdbx_description
1 polymer ?
#
loop_
_entity_poly.entity_id
_entity_poly.type
_entity_poly.pdbx_seq_one_letter_code
_entity_poly.pdbx_strand_id
1 'polypeptide(L)'
;MATQDTVDSWSEPHAPKAEAIKSFKELEPTLKKELIHLRHDHDKHEKEYFQAVAHLSDDELTGFTADDFDLVRVGPSAYGIHIFGRVKIPALSEDGPCYVFFRLCDKGKEEAATFHSFHTEEAPDTANGGFKYRAIFTKDDPIEWFDD
;
A
#
# COMPACT_ATOMS: atom_id res chain seq x y z
N MET A 1 7.98 8.43 -15.61
CA MET A 1 6.76 7.78 -16.13
C MET A 1 7.14 6.37 -16.54
N ALA A 2 6.81 5.37 -15.73
CA ALA A 2 6.91 3.96 -16.13
C ALA A 2 5.55 3.56 -16.70
N THR A 3 5.49 3.27 -17.99
CA THR A 3 4.27 2.82 -18.67
C THR A 3 4.02 1.34 -18.39
N GLN A 4 2.79 0.89 -18.66
CA GLN A 4 2.29 -0.47 -18.49
C GLN A 4 3.21 -1.58 -19.07
N ASP A 5 4.02 -1.27 -20.09
CA ASP A 5 5.11 -2.13 -20.63
C ASP A 5 6.13 -2.59 -19.57
N THR A 6 6.25 -1.87 -18.46
CA THR A 6 7.18 -2.25 -17.38
C THR A 6 6.66 -3.45 -16.58
N VAL A 7 5.33 -3.65 -16.54
CA VAL A 7 4.64 -4.65 -15.69
C VAL A 7 4.96 -6.09 -16.08
N ASP A 8 5.26 -6.37 -17.34
CA ASP A 8 5.65 -7.71 -17.82
C ASP A 8 7.04 -8.16 -17.32
N SER A 9 7.89 -7.23 -16.90
CA SER A 9 9.22 -7.55 -16.33
C SER A 9 9.18 -7.81 -14.82
N TRP A 10 7.99 -7.89 -14.22
CA TRP A 10 7.84 -7.89 -12.77
C TRP A 10 7.62 -9.30 -12.25
N SER A 11 7.97 -9.49 -10.97
CA SER A 11 7.69 -10.76 -10.31
C SER A 11 6.19 -11.01 -10.23
N GLU A 12 5.81 -12.28 -10.10
CA GLU A 12 4.51 -12.64 -9.56
C GLU A 12 4.42 -12.19 -8.10
N PRO A 13 3.21 -11.93 -7.56
CA PRO A 13 3.02 -11.65 -6.15
C PRO A 13 3.54 -12.82 -5.30
N HIS A 14 4.38 -12.51 -4.31
CA HIS A 14 4.98 -13.51 -3.43
C HIS A 14 5.16 -12.96 -2.01
N ALA A 15 5.41 -13.84 -1.03
CA ALA A 15 5.72 -13.41 0.34
C ALA A 15 7.00 -12.55 0.39
N PRO A 16 7.09 -11.53 1.26
CA PRO A 16 8.24 -10.63 1.30
C PRO A 16 9.53 -11.37 1.64
N LYS A 17 10.57 -11.12 0.84
CA LYS A 17 11.93 -11.62 1.05
C LYS A 17 12.71 -10.66 1.94
N ALA A 18 13.86 -11.10 2.46
CA ALA A 18 14.70 -10.34 3.40
C ALA A 18 14.97 -8.88 2.96
N GLU A 19 15.24 -8.62 1.68
CA GLU A 19 15.48 -7.27 1.17
C GLU A 19 14.22 -6.39 1.26
N ALA A 20 13.05 -6.92 0.87
CA ALA A 20 11.78 -6.21 0.98
C ALA A 20 11.42 -5.92 2.45
N ILE A 21 11.64 -6.90 3.35
CA ILE A 21 11.43 -6.74 4.79
C ILE A 21 12.36 -5.67 5.36
N LYS A 22 13.62 -5.63 4.92
CA LYS A 22 14.59 -4.62 5.34
C LYS A 22 14.11 -3.22 4.93
N SER A 23 13.73 -3.05 3.67
CA SER A 23 13.25 -1.76 3.14
C SER A 23 11.93 -1.33 3.79
N PHE A 24 11.05 -2.29 4.11
CA PHE A 24 9.86 -2.02 4.91
C PHE A 24 10.22 -1.54 6.33
N LYS A 25 11.12 -2.23 7.05
CA LYS A 25 11.51 -1.83 8.42
C LYS A 25 12.16 -0.46 8.48
N GLU A 26 12.96 -0.12 7.47
CA GLU A 26 13.57 1.21 7.34
C GLU A 26 12.49 2.30 7.15
N LEU A 27 11.46 2.00 6.36
CA LEU A 27 10.40 2.95 6.01
C LEU A 27 9.14 2.84 6.88
N GLU A 28 9.07 1.90 7.81
CA GLU A 28 7.94 1.70 8.72
C GLU A 28 7.50 3.01 9.40
N PRO A 29 8.39 3.82 10.03
CA PRO A 29 7.98 5.09 10.64
C PRO A 29 7.45 6.09 9.60
N THR A 30 8.02 6.10 8.39
CA THR A 30 7.58 6.96 7.29
C THR A 30 6.20 6.53 6.79
N LEU A 31 6.00 5.24 6.54
CA LEU A 31 4.72 4.66 6.12
C LEU A 31 3.60 5.03 7.10
N LYS A 32 3.83 4.86 8.40
CA LYS A 32 2.84 5.20 9.43
C LYS A 32 2.48 6.68 9.39
N LYS A 33 3.48 7.55 9.31
CA LYS A 33 3.28 9.01 9.23
C LYS A 33 2.50 9.40 7.97
N GLU A 34 2.90 8.88 6.82
CA GLU A 34 2.26 9.20 5.53
C GLU A 34 0.84 8.64 5.46
N LEU A 35 0.55 7.49 6.10
CA LEU A 35 -0.79 6.92 6.13
C LEU A 35 -1.75 7.78 6.97
N ILE A 36 -1.27 8.27 8.13
CA ILE A 36 -2.03 9.21 8.96
C ILE A 36 -2.25 10.53 8.19
N HIS A 37 -1.23 11.02 7.49
CA HIS A 37 -1.35 12.22 6.68
C HIS A 37 -2.41 12.05 5.59
N LEU A 38 -2.36 10.94 4.85
CA LEU A 38 -3.32 10.59 3.81
C LEU A 38 -4.75 10.49 4.36
N ARG A 39 -4.94 9.77 5.47
CA ARG A 39 -6.23 9.69 6.16
C ARG A 39 -6.77 11.08 6.48
N HIS A 40 -5.97 11.93 7.12
CA HIS A 40 -6.41 13.27 7.52
C HIS A 40 -6.67 14.21 6.35
N ASP A 41 -6.01 14.00 5.21
CA ASP A 41 -6.29 14.77 4.00
C ASP A 41 -7.64 14.37 3.40
N HIS A 42 -7.87 13.07 3.21
CA HIS A 42 -9.15 12.55 2.74
C HIS A 42 -10.29 12.84 3.71
N ASP A 43 -10.08 12.83 5.02
CA ASP A 43 -11.14 13.13 6.00
C ASP A 43 -11.70 14.57 5.86
N LYS A 44 -10.95 15.49 5.25
CA LYS A 44 -11.40 16.87 4.98
C LYS A 44 -12.27 16.98 3.73
N HIS A 45 -11.98 16.18 2.71
CA HIS A 45 -12.49 16.38 1.35
C HIS A 45 -13.31 15.19 0.84
N GLU A 46 -12.87 13.96 1.11
CA GLU A 46 -13.34 12.71 0.50
C GLU A 46 -13.27 11.55 1.50
N LYS A 47 -14.14 11.58 2.51
CA LYS A 47 -14.16 10.59 3.63
C LYS A 47 -14.38 9.14 3.21
N GLU A 48 -14.90 8.92 2.00
CA GLU A 48 -15.26 7.62 1.48
C GLU A 48 -14.05 6.67 1.40
N TYR A 49 -12.85 7.20 1.08
CA TYR A 49 -11.61 6.41 0.98
C TYR A 49 -11.26 5.62 2.26
N PHE A 50 -11.44 6.23 3.43
CA PHE A 50 -11.10 5.64 4.73
C PHE A 50 -12.34 5.17 5.50
N GLN A 51 -13.51 5.11 4.86
CA GLN A 51 -14.76 4.74 5.53
C GLN A 51 -14.71 3.37 6.22
N ALA A 52 -13.97 2.41 5.64
CA ALA A 52 -13.77 1.08 6.22
C ALA A 52 -13.05 1.09 7.58
N VAL A 53 -12.23 2.12 7.83
CA VAL A 53 -11.42 2.30 9.05
C VAL A 53 -11.80 3.53 9.85
N ALA A 54 -12.94 4.18 9.54
CA ALA A 54 -13.36 5.42 10.20
C ALA A 54 -13.55 5.26 11.73
N HIS A 55 -13.75 4.03 12.20
CA HIS A 55 -13.91 3.70 13.61
C HIS A 55 -12.58 3.49 14.36
N LEU A 56 -11.45 3.41 13.64
CA LEU A 56 -10.12 3.20 14.23
C LEU A 56 -9.45 4.53 14.61
N SER A 57 -8.67 4.49 15.69
CA SER A 57 -7.68 5.53 16.00
C SER A 57 -6.47 5.47 15.07
N ASP A 58 -5.66 6.54 15.03
CA ASP A 58 -4.43 6.58 14.24
C ASP A 58 -3.43 5.50 14.69
N ASP A 59 -3.34 5.25 16.00
CA ASP A 59 -2.51 4.18 16.57
C ASP A 59 -2.99 2.79 16.12
N GLU A 60 -4.30 2.54 16.06
CA GLU A 60 -4.84 1.26 15.57
C GLU A 60 -4.63 1.08 14.06
N LEU A 61 -4.83 2.15 13.28
CA LEU A 61 -4.59 2.14 11.83
C LEU A 61 -3.12 1.86 11.50
N THR A 62 -2.20 2.40 12.30
CA THR A 62 -0.75 2.29 12.11
C THR A 62 -0.09 1.25 13.02
N GLY A 63 -0.89 0.35 13.62
CA GLY A 63 -0.41 -0.68 14.54
C GLY A 63 0.40 -1.80 13.88
N PHE A 64 0.50 -1.81 12.54
CA PHE A 64 1.21 -2.84 11.78
C PHE A 64 2.73 -2.81 12.01
N THR A 65 3.33 -3.98 11.82
CA THR A 65 4.77 -4.23 11.92
C THR A 65 5.24 -5.05 10.72
N ALA A 66 6.53 -5.40 10.68
CA ALA A 66 7.07 -6.25 9.63
C ALA A 66 6.45 -7.67 9.57
N ASP A 67 5.86 -8.16 10.67
CA ASP A 67 5.15 -9.45 10.69
C ASP A 67 3.79 -9.38 9.97
N ASP A 68 3.25 -8.18 9.80
CA ASP A 68 2.00 -7.92 9.07
C ASP A 68 2.22 -7.67 7.57
N PHE A 69 3.49 -7.71 7.14
CA PHE A 69 3.86 -7.55 5.75
C PHE A 69 3.59 -8.86 4.99
N ASP A 70 2.50 -8.87 4.22
CA ASP A 70 1.89 -10.11 3.74
C ASP A 70 2.36 -10.51 2.33
N LEU A 71 2.29 -9.57 1.39
CA LEU A 71 2.52 -9.86 -0.02
C LEU A 71 3.31 -8.73 -0.69
N VAL A 72 4.20 -9.09 -1.60
CA VAL A 72 4.97 -8.15 -2.41
C VAL A 72 4.98 -8.51 -3.87
N ARG A 73 5.11 -7.47 -4.69
CA ARG A 73 5.48 -7.57 -6.09
C ARG A 73 6.66 -6.64 -6.36
N VAL A 74 7.66 -7.12 -7.07
CA VAL A 74 8.90 -6.36 -7.33
C VAL A 74 9.18 -6.22 -8.81
N GLY A 75 9.72 -5.07 -9.20
CA GLY A 75 10.06 -4.77 -10.59
C GLY A 75 11.28 -3.86 -10.69
N PRO A 76 12.19 -4.11 -11.65
CA PRO A 76 13.34 -3.22 -11.86
C PRO A 76 12.90 -1.88 -12.45
N SER A 77 13.64 -0.83 -12.11
CA SER A 77 13.52 0.51 -12.69
C SER A 77 14.90 1.10 -12.96
N ALA A 78 14.97 2.25 -13.63
CA ALA A 78 16.22 2.98 -13.83
C ALA A 78 16.87 3.49 -12.53
N TYR A 79 16.13 3.54 -11.43
CA TYR A 79 16.54 4.16 -10.17
C TYR A 79 16.66 3.17 -8.99
N GLY A 80 16.41 1.89 -9.23
CA GLY A 80 16.36 0.87 -8.19
C GLY A 80 15.28 -0.17 -8.44
N ILE A 81 14.89 -0.91 -7.40
CA ILE A 81 13.85 -1.93 -7.44
C ILE A 81 12.58 -1.32 -6.84
N HIS A 82 11.52 -1.24 -7.62
CA HIS A 82 10.21 -0.91 -7.07
C HIS A 82 9.64 -2.10 -6.30
N ILE A 83 9.08 -1.81 -5.13
CA ILE A 83 8.43 -2.78 -4.26
C ILE A 83 7.00 -2.30 -4.04
N PHE A 84 6.06 -3.13 -4.45
CA PHE A 84 4.64 -2.96 -4.17
C PHE A 84 4.32 -3.90 -3.04
N GLY A 85 3.94 -3.35 -1.91
CA GLY A 85 3.70 -4.11 -0.71
C GLY A 85 2.25 -4.04 -0.27
N ARG A 86 1.77 -5.13 0.30
CA ARG A 86 0.51 -5.22 1.02
C ARG A 86 0.81 -5.50 2.48
N VAL A 87 0.39 -4.59 3.35
CA VAL A 87 0.49 -4.74 4.80
C VAL A 87 -0.90 -4.83 5.41
N LYS A 88 -1.07 -5.75 6.37
CA LYS A 88 -2.31 -5.92 7.11
C LYS A 88 -2.38 -4.90 8.25
N ILE A 89 -3.56 -4.33 8.48
CA ILE A 89 -3.88 -3.56 9.69
C ILE A 89 -4.32 -4.55 10.77
N PRO A 90 -3.54 -4.74 11.86
CA PRO A 90 -3.81 -5.79 12.84
C PRO A 90 -5.13 -5.63 13.60
N ALA A 91 -5.63 -4.39 13.68
CA ALA A 91 -6.88 -4.07 14.37
C ALA A 91 -8.14 -4.58 13.62
N LEU A 92 -8.01 -5.10 12.40
CA LEU A 92 -9.12 -5.52 11.56
C LEU A 92 -9.15 -7.03 11.29
N SER A 93 -10.35 -7.56 11.06
CA SER A 93 -10.55 -8.97 10.68
C SER A 93 -10.12 -9.24 9.23
N GLU A 94 -9.71 -10.48 8.96
CA GLU A 94 -9.32 -10.96 7.62
C GLU A 94 -10.51 -11.24 6.69
N ASP A 95 -11.73 -11.20 7.23
CA ASP A 95 -12.97 -11.40 6.46
C ASP A 95 -13.42 -10.14 5.70
N GLY A 96 -12.75 -9.01 5.90
CA GLY A 96 -13.10 -7.73 5.28
C GLY A 96 -11.89 -6.93 4.79
N PRO A 97 -12.09 -5.66 4.41
CA PRO A 97 -10.99 -4.77 4.05
C PRO A 97 -10.10 -4.56 5.28
N CYS A 98 -8.86 -5.01 5.22
CA CYS A 98 -7.89 -4.91 6.32
C CYS A 98 -6.46 -4.70 5.84
N TYR A 99 -6.26 -4.37 4.57
CA TYR A 99 -4.95 -4.17 3.98
C TYR A 99 -4.77 -2.76 3.44
N VAL A 100 -3.55 -2.26 3.53
CA VAL A 100 -3.11 -1.06 2.83
C VAL A 100 -2.01 -1.45 1.86
N PHE A 101 -2.10 -0.95 0.62
CA PHE A 101 -1.09 -1.21 -0.39
C PHE A 101 -0.20 0.02 -0.52
N PHE A 102 1.10 -0.20 -0.63
CA PHE A 102 2.09 0.88 -0.69
C PHE A 102 3.15 0.59 -1.74
N ARG A 103 3.79 1.66 -2.21
CA ARG A 103 4.87 1.60 -3.20
C ARG A 103 6.14 2.23 -2.63
N LEU A 104 7.23 1.48 -2.70
CA LEU A 104 8.58 1.92 -2.32
C LEU A 104 9.53 1.75 -3.51
N CYS A 105 10.66 2.45 -3.46
CA CYS A 105 11.80 2.19 -4.31
C CYS A 105 13.02 1.89 -3.44
N ASP A 106 13.54 0.68 -3.57
CA ASP A 106 14.79 0.26 -2.97
C ASP A 106 15.94 0.60 -3.93
N LYS A 107 16.80 1.54 -3.51
CA LYS A 107 17.93 2.03 -4.30
C LYS A 107 19.22 1.21 -4.09
N GLY A 108 19.14 0.10 -3.35
CA GLY A 108 20.27 -0.76 -3.04
C GLY A 108 21.06 -0.34 -1.81
N LYS A 109 22.29 -0.84 -1.65
CA LYS A 109 23.05 -0.71 -0.40
C LYS A 109 23.64 0.67 -0.14
N GLU A 110 23.66 1.54 -1.15
CA GLU A 110 24.33 2.85 -1.09
C GLU A 110 23.38 4.00 -0.76
N GLU A 111 22.07 3.79 -0.92
CA GLU A 111 21.04 4.80 -0.69
C GLU A 111 19.86 4.22 0.09
N ALA A 112 19.23 5.03 0.93
CA ALA A 112 18.02 4.64 1.67
C ALA A 112 16.86 4.37 0.70
N ALA A 113 16.00 3.43 1.09
CA ALA A 113 14.75 3.19 0.39
C ALA A 113 13.89 4.46 0.45
N THR A 114 13.08 4.68 -0.58
CA THR A 114 12.19 5.85 -0.68
C THR A 114 10.74 5.40 -0.76
N PHE A 115 9.88 5.98 0.08
CA PHE A 115 8.44 5.84 -0.04
C PHE A 115 7.93 6.67 -1.22
N HIS A 116 7.04 6.11 -2.03
CA HIS A 116 6.37 6.81 -3.12
C HIS A 116 4.95 7.20 -2.76
N SER A 117 4.09 6.20 -2.55
CA SER A 117 2.66 6.45 -2.32
C SER A 117 1.95 5.23 -1.73
N PHE A 118 0.78 5.48 -1.17
CA PHE A 118 -0.22 4.46 -0.89
C PHE A 118 -1.16 4.32 -2.07
N HIS A 119 -1.71 3.13 -2.27
CA HIS A 119 -2.73 2.94 -3.29
C HIS A 119 -4.07 3.47 -2.81
N THR A 120 -4.70 4.25 -3.67
CA THR A 120 -6.09 4.66 -3.56
C THR A 120 -6.82 4.27 -4.84
N GLU A 121 -8.06 3.81 -4.72
CA GLU A 121 -8.86 3.39 -5.86
C GLU A 121 -10.11 4.26 -5.96
N GLU A 122 -10.25 4.96 -7.10
CA GLU A 122 -11.52 5.46 -7.62
C GLU A 122 -11.95 4.51 -8.75
N ALA A 123 -13.05 3.78 -8.57
CA ALA A 123 -13.56 2.87 -9.59
C ALA A 123 -15.10 2.92 -9.68
N PRO A 124 -15.71 2.59 -10.83
CA PRO A 124 -17.17 2.60 -10.94
C PRO A 124 -17.84 1.61 -9.96
N ASP A 125 -18.86 2.07 -9.23
CA ASP A 125 -19.70 1.19 -8.43
C ASP A 125 -20.74 0.52 -9.34
N THR A 126 -20.51 -0.76 -9.63
CA THR A 126 -21.38 -1.57 -10.51
C THR A 126 -22.66 -2.05 -9.83
N ALA A 127 -22.78 -1.90 -8.51
CA ALA A 127 -23.94 -2.33 -7.73
C ALA A 127 -24.91 -1.18 -7.44
N ASN A 128 -24.39 -0.01 -7.04
CA ASN A 128 -25.20 1.15 -6.64
C ASN A 128 -25.22 2.27 -7.69
N GLY A 129 -24.36 2.19 -8.71
CA GLY A 129 -24.09 3.29 -9.63
C GLY A 129 -23.20 4.36 -8.99
N GLY A 130 -22.42 5.08 -9.80
CA GLY A 130 -21.45 6.09 -9.33
C GLY A 130 -20.03 5.53 -9.25
N PHE A 131 -19.24 6.04 -8.31
CA PHE A 131 -17.86 5.60 -8.06
C PHE A 131 -17.72 5.11 -6.60
N LYS A 132 -16.93 4.06 -6.40
CA LYS A 132 -16.41 3.63 -5.10
C LYS A 132 -15.03 4.24 -4.92
N TYR A 133 -14.79 4.71 -3.71
CA TYR A 133 -13.54 5.29 -3.25
C TYR A 133 -13.02 4.44 -2.11
N ARG A 134 -11.80 3.88 -2.23
CA ARG A 134 -11.21 3.08 -1.14
C ARG A 134 -9.70 3.23 -1.06
N ALA A 135 -9.19 3.27 0.17
CA ALA A 135 -7.78 3.15 0.52
C ALA A 135 -7.46 1.85 1.28
N ILE A 136 -8.51 1.11 1.67
CA ILE A 136 -8.41 -0.15 2.42
C ILE A 136 -8.91 -1.29 1.54
N PHE A 137 -8.07 -2.32 1.39
CA PHE A 137 -8.24 -3.44 0.47
C PHE A 137 -8.42 -4.75 1.22
N THR A 138 -8.89 -5.76 0.51
CA THR A 138 -9.10 -7.12 0.98
C THR A 138 -7.92 -8.02 0.60
N LYS A 139 -7.85 -9.23 1.17
CA LYS A 139 -6.84 -10.24 0.82
C LYS A 139 -6.94 -10.72 -0.64
N ASP A 140 -8.11 -10.58 -1.24
CA ASP A 140 -8.40 -11.04 -2.60
C ASP A 140 -8.10 -9.96 -3.65
N ASP A 141 -7.85 -8.72 -3.22
CA ASP A 141 -7.45 -7.65 -4.13
C ASP A 141 -6.01 -7.88 -4.66
N PRO A 142 -5.80 -7.79 -5.98
CA PRO A 142 -4.49 -8.03 -6.58
C PRO A 142 -3.53 -6.84 -6.36
N ILE A 143 -2.25 -7.14 -6.14
CA ILE A 143 -1.20 -6.11 -6.12
C ILE A 143 -0.78 -5.80 -7.56
N GLU A 144 -1.36 -4.72 -8.09
CA GLU A 144 -1.09 -4.20 -9.43
C GLU A 144 -0.26 -2.90 -9.37
N TRP A 145 0.18 -2.42 -10.53
CA TRP A 145 0.85 -1.13 -10.64
C TRP A 145 -0.12 0.01 -10.30
N PHE A 146 0.32 0.95 -9.47
CA PHE A 146 -0.34 2.22 -9.21
C PHE A 146 0.69 3.36 -9.17
N ASP A 147 0.29 4.55 -9.63
CA ASP A 147 1.11 5.76 -9.69
C ASP A 147 0.50 6.94 -8.93
N ASP A 148 -0.46 6.68 -8.03
CA ASP A 148 -1.07 7.66 -7.12
C ASP A 148 0.00 8.57 -6.48
#